data_AF-A0A068R3D4-F1
#
_entry.id   AF-A0A068R3D4-F1
#
_cell.length_a   1.000
_cell.length_b   1.000
_cell.length_c   1.000
_cell.angle_alpha   90.00
_cell.angle_beta   90.00
_cell.angle_gamma   90.00
#
_symmetry.space_group_name_H-M   'P 1'
#
loop_
_entity.id
_entity.type
_entity.pdbx_description
1 polymer ?
#
loop_
_entity_poly.entity_id
_entity_poly.type
_entity_poly.pdbx_seq_one_letter_code
_entity_poly.pdbx_strand_id
1 'polypeptide(L)'
;MYQRSASQLYAQVDLESEIMNASPYQLIQILFNGALSALRRAMILMQQGNIPEKGLAISKAINIIDNGLKDGLDLEKGGEIAQNLFNLYDYMSRRLLHANLRNDEKAITEVIDLLTTISDSWRQIGPHYNASQDIV
;
A
#
# COMPACT_ATOMS: atom_id res chain seq x y z
N MET A 1 22.64 -23.88 -3.38
CA MET A 1 21.28 -23.43 -2.94
C MET A 1 21.29 -22.55 -1.67
N TYR A 2 22.44 -22.11 -1.14
CA TYR A 2 22.49 -21.35 0.14
C TYR A 2 22.47 -19.81 0.01
N GLN A 3 22.61 -19.27 -1.19
CA GLN A 3 22.83 -17.82 -1.38
C GLN A 3 21.53 -16.99 -1.40
N ARG A 4 20.40 -17.58 -1.82
CA ARG A 4 19.08 -16.91 -1.83
C ARG A 4 18.51 -16.70 -0.41
N SER A 5 18.82 -17.61 0.51
CA SER A 5 18.33 -17.53 1.90
C SER A 5 18.98 -16.38 2.67
N ALA A 6 20.29 -16.19 2.50
CA ALA A 6 21.02 -15.08 3.12
C ALA A 6 20.51 -13.72 2.63
N SER A 7 20.37 -13.52 1.31
CA SER A 7 19.84 -12.26 0.75
C SER A 7 18.40 -11.95 1.21
N GLN A 8 17.57 -12.97 1.40
CA GLN A 8 16.20 -12.82 1.90
C GLN A 8 16.17 -12.44 3.38
N LEU A 9 17.05 -13.04 4.19
CA LEU A 9 17.21 -12.69 5.60
C LEU A 9 17.75 -11.26 5.76
N TYR A 10 18.73 -10.85 4.95
CA TYR A 10 19.22 -9.46 4.94
C TYR A 10 18.10 -8.48 4.55
N ALA A 11 17.36 -8.74 3.46
CA ALA A 11 16.24 -7.89 3.05
C ALA A 11 15.14 -7.78 4.12
N GLN A 12 14.91 -8.84 4.90
CA GLN A 12 13.97 -8.82 6.02
C GLN A 12 14.49 -7.97 7.20
N VAL A 13 15.76 -8.16 7.59
CA VAL A 13 16.38 -7.38 8.69
C VAL A 13 16.48 -5.90 8.33
N ASP A 14 16.78 -5.57 7.07
CA ASP A 14 16.83 -4.19 6.58
C ASP A 14 15.45 -3.53 6.67
N LEU A 15 14.39 -4.24 6.24
CA LEU A 15 13.02 -3.75 6.32
C LEU A 15 12.55 -3.58 7.77
N GLU A 16 12.84 -4.55 8.65
CA GLU A 16 12.51 -4.44 10.07
C GLU A 16 13.23 -3.26 10.73
N SER A 17 14.51 -3.05 10.41
CA SER A 17 15.30 -1.92 10.91
C SER A 17 14.78 -0.57 10.40
N GLU A 18 14.34 -0.50 9.14
CA GLU A 18 13.71 0.68 8.55
C GLU A 18 12.40 1.01 9.26
N ILE A 19 11.55 0.01 9.53
CA ILE A 19 10.28 0.18 10.25
C ILE A 19 10.51 0.63 11.70
N MET A 20 11.47 0.04 12.41
CA MET A 20 11.73 0.37 13.83
C MET A 20 12.15 1.83 14.04
N ASN A 21 12.79 2.45 13.04
CA ASN A 21 13.28 3.83 13.13
C ASN A 21 12.44 4.81 12.30
N ALA A 22 11.38 4.34 11.63
CA ALA A 22 10.55 5.17 10.78
C ALA A 22 9.66 6.11 11.61
N SER A 23 9.65 7.38 11.25
CA SER A 23 8.62 8.32 11.67
C SER A 23 7.23 7.88 11.16
N PRO A 24 6.13 8.33 11.78
CA PRO A 24 4.78 8.05 11.28
C PRO A 24 4.60 8.40 9.80
N TYR A 25 5.20 9.50 9.34
CA TYR A 25 5.23 9.88 7.94
C TYR A 25 5.90 8.82 7.04
N GLN A 26 7.04 8.27 7.47
CA GLN A 26 7.76 7.23 6.74
C GLN A 26 7.03 5.89 6.75
N LEU A 27 6.36 5.53 7.85
CA LEU A 27 5.56 4.31 7.91
C LEU A 27 4.45 4.28 6.85
N ILE A 28 3.75 5.42 6.66
CA ILE A 28 2.75 5.56 5.60
C ILE A 28 3.37 5.41 4.20
N GLN A 29 4.57 5.96 3.97
CA GLN A 29 5.29 5.79 2.71
C GLN A 29 5.70 4.33 2.47
N ILE A 30 6.13 3.60 3.51
CA ILE A 30 6.43 2.17 3.43
C ILE A 30 5.17 1.38 3.03
N LEU A 31 4.02 1.70 3.61
CA LEU A 31 2.74 1.07 3.24
C LEU A 31 2.38 1.34 1.77
N PHE A 32 2.45 2.60 1.30
CA PHE A 32 2.20 2.91 -0.11
C PHE A 32 3.13 2.13 -1.05
N ASN A 33 4.43 2.11 -0.76
CA ASN A 33 5.42 1.39 -1.56
C ASN A 33 5.14 -0.13 -1.55
N GLY A 34 4.79 -0.69 -0.39
CA GLY A 34 4.46 -2.10 -0.21
C GLY A 34 3.24 -2.51 -1.02
N ALA A 35 2.16 -1.72 -0.99
CA ALA A 35 0.95 -1.96 -1.77
C ALA A 35 1.22 -1.83 -3.28
N LEU A 36 1.87 -0.76 -3.74
CA LEU A 36 2.21 -0.56 -5.16
C LEU A 36 3.11 -1.68 -5.69
N SER A 37 4.09 -2.12 -4.90
CA SER A 37 4.96 -3.26 -5.25
C SER A 37 4.16 -4.55 -5.40
N ALA A 38 3.24 -4.83 -4.47
CA ALA A 38 2.37 -5.99 -4.54
C ALA A 38 1.45 -5.97 -5.78
N LEU A 39 0.90 -4.80 -6.13
CA LEU A 39 0.06 -4.64 -7.33
C LEU A 39 0.86 -4.84 -8.63
N ARG A 40 2.07 -4.28 -8.73
CA ARG A 40 2.95 -4.51 -9.87
C ARG A 40 3.33 -5.98 -10.02
N ARG A 41 3.61 -6.67 -8.91
CA ARG A 41 3.84 -8.13 -8.90
C ARG A 41 2.59 -8.88 -9.36
N ALA A 42 1.40 -8.49 -8.92
CA ALA A 42 0.15 -9.09 -9.34
C ALA A 42 -0.08 -8.99 -10.86
N MET A 43 0.22 -7.83 -11.48
CA MET A 43 0.14 -7.66 -12.94
C MET A 43 1.06 -8.65 -13.68
N ILE A 44 2.33 -8.74 -13.27
CA ILE A 44 3.30 -9.66 -13.89
C ILE A 44 2.81 -11.11 -13.79
N LEU A 45 2.33 -11.51 -12.61
CA LEU A 45 1.85 -12.87 -12.37
C LEU A 45 0.56 -13.18 -13.14
N MET A 46 -0.31 -12.17 -13.33
CA MET A 46 -1.51 -12.29 -14.15
C MET A 46 -1.14 -12.55 -15.62
N GLN A 47 -0.18 -11.79 -16.17
CA GLN A 47 0.33 -11.96 -17.53
C GLN A 47 1.02 -13.31 -17.74
N GLN A 48 1.67 -13.84 -16.70
CA GLN A 48 2.28 -15.17 -16.71
C GLN A 48 1.28 -16.32 -16.52
N GLY A 49 0.00 -16.02 -16.25
CA GLY A 49 -1.02 -17.03 -15.95
C GLY A 49 -0.84 -17.72 -14.59
N ASN A 50 0.00 -17.19 -13.69
CA ASN A 50 0.25 -17.76 -12.38
C ASN A 50 -0.84 -17.33 -11.38
N ILE A 51 -2.00 -17.98 -11.47
CA ILE A 51 -3.20 -17.63 -10.70
C ILE A 51 -2.99 -17.69 -9.18
N PRO A 52 -2.34 -18.72 -8.59
CA PRO A 52 -2.14 -18.78 -7.13
C PRO A 52 -1.30 -17.61 -6.60
N GLU A 53 -0.14 -17.36 -7.21
CA GLU A 53 0.75 -16.28 -6.76
C GLU A 53 0.14 -14.91 -7.02
N LYS A 54 -0.59 -14.74 -8.13
CA LYS A 54 -1.36 -13.52 -8.42
C LYS A 54 -2.37 -13.25 -7.31
N GLY A 55 -3.10 -14.27 -6.87
CA GLY A 55 -4.05 -14.17 -5.76
C GLY A 55 -3.36 -13.69 -4.47
N LEU A 56 -2.21 -14.29 -4.11
CA LEU A 56 -1.43 -13.89 -2.94
C LEU A 56 -0.94 -12.43 -3.03
N ALA A 57 -0.47 -12.00 -4.21
CA ALA A 57 -0.02 -10.64 -4.43
C ALA A 57 -1.16 -9.62 -4.30
N ILE A 58 -2.35 -9.91 -4.86
CA ILE A 58 -3.53 -9.05 -4.73
C ILE A 58 -4.00 -9.01 -3.27
N SER A 59 -4.10 -10.15 -2.58
CA SER A 59 -4.48 -10.20 -1.17
C SER A 59 -3.53 -9.41 -0.28
N LYS A 60 -2.22 -9.44 -0.57
CA LYS A 60 -1.23 -8.61 0.13
C LYS A 60 -1.51 -7.12 -0.07
N ALA A 61 -1.81 -6.68 -1.29
CA ALA A 61 -2.13 -5.28 -1.57
C ALA A 61 -3.40 -4.84 -0.83
N ILE A 62 -4.47 -5.64 -0.88
CA ILE A 62 -5.72 -5.38 -0.15
C ILE A 62 -5.46 -5.27 1.35
N ASN A 63 -4.69 -6.20 1.93
CA ASN A 63 -4.37 -6.17 3.36
C ASN A 63 -3.63 -4.89 3.78
N ILE A 64 -2.70 -4.39 2.95
CA ILE A 64 -1.99 -3.14 3.23
C ILE A 64 -2.93 -1.93 3.13
N ILE A 65 -3.85 -1.95 2.16
CA ILE A 65 -4.84 -0.88 1.97
C ILE A 65 -5.83 -0.86 3.15
N ASP A 66 -6.46 -1.99 3.46
CA ASP A 66 -7.49 -2.08 4.50
C ASP A 66 -6.89 -1.97 5.90
N ASN A 67 -5.96 -2.87 6.26
CA ASN A 67 -5.47 -2.98 7.63
C ASN A 67 -4.25 -2.08 7.93
N GLY A 68 -3.76 -1.34 6.94
CA GLY A 68 -2.64 -0.41 7.08
C GLY A 68 -3.06 1.04 6.87
N LEU A 69 -3.48 1.36 5.64
CA LEU A 69 -3.78 2.74 5.26
C LEU A 69 -5.17 3.19 5.73
N LYS A 70 -6.19 2.36 5.57
CA LYS A 70 -7.59 2.69 5.90
C LYS A 70 -7.83 2.67 7.41
N ASP A 71 -7.38 1.62 8.10
CA ASP A 71 -7.45 1.53 9.57
C ASP A 71 -6.58 2.59 10.28
N GLY A 72 -5.56 3.12 9.60
CA GLY A 72 -4.71 4.19 10.11
C GLY A 72 -5.33 5.60 10.03
N LEU A 73 -6.53 5.75 9.47
CA LEU A 73 -7.21 7.05 9.36
C LEU A 73 -7.84 7.46 10.69
N ASP A 74 -7.53 8.68 11.16
CA ASP A 74 -8.27 9.31 12.25
C ASP A 74 -9.53 9.99 11.68
N LEU A 75 -10.66 9.29 11.70
CA LEU A 75 -11.93 9.79 11.18
C LEU A 75 -12.51 10.93 12.02
N GLU A 76 -12.18 10.99 13.32
CA GLU A 76 -12.67 12.04 14.22
C GLU A 76 -11.96 13.37 13.94
N LYS A 77 -10.62 13.36 13.86
CA LYS A 77 -9.83 14.56 13.60
C LYS A 77 -9.74 14.92 12.12
N GLY A 78 -9.73 13.92 11.24
CA GLY A 78 -9.57 14.13 9.80
C GLY A 78 -10.85 14.50 9.05
N GLY A 79 -12.02 14.38 9.71
CA GLY A 79 -13.30 14.83 9.20
C GLY A 79 -13.61 14.33 7.77
N GLU A 80 -14.06 15.24 6.91
CA GLU A 80 -14.46 14.91 5.53
C GLU A 80 -13.32 14.31 4.70
N ILE A 81 -12.08 14.76 4.89
CA ILE A 81 -10.92 14.27 4.14
C ILE A 81 -10.66 12.81 4.48
N ALA A 82 -10.66 12.47 5.77
CA ALA A 82 -10.46 11.10 6.22
C ALA A 82 -11.61 10.19 5.76
N GLN A 83 -12.85 10.67 5.77
CA GLN A 83 -14.00 9.91 5.26
C GLN A 83 -13.89 9.65 3.74
N ASN A 84 -13.45 10.64 2.96
CA ASN A 84 -13.25 10.50 1.52
C ASN A 84 -12.12 9.50 1.22
N LEU A 85 -11.01 9.54 1.96
CA LEU A 85 -9.93 8.56 1.84
C LEU A 85 -10.40 7.15 2.23
N PHE A 86 -11.17 7.02 3.30
CA PHE A 86 -11.74 5.74 3.72
C PHE A 86 -12.59 5.11 2.61
N ASN A 87 -13.47 5.90 2.00
CA ASN A 87 -14.33 5.46 0.89
C ASN A 87 -13.52 5.09 -0.35
N LEU A 88 -12.45 5.84 -0.64
CA LEU A 88 -11.58 5.59 -1.76
C LEU A 88 -10.77 4.30 -1.57
N TYR A 89 -10.23 4.05 -0.37
CA TYR A 89 -9.55 2.80 -0.06
C TYR A 89 -10.51 1.60 -0.11
N ASP A 90 -11.74 1.75 0.39
CA ASP A 90 -12.77 0.72 0.27
C ASP A 90 -13.11 0.38 -1.19
N TYR A 91 -13.20 1.41 -2.04
CA TYR A 91 -13.36 1.23 -3.48
C TYR A 91 -12.20 0.46 -4.09
N MET A 92 -10.95 0.82 -3.77
CA MET A 92 -9.76 0.13 -4.28
C MET A 92 -9.78 -1.36 -3.90
N SER A 93 -10.06 -1.70 -2.64
CA SER A 93 -10.13 -3.09 -2.18
C SER A 93 -11.19 -3.90 -2.95
N ARG A 94 -12.39 -3.34 -3.16
CA ARG A 94 -13.43 -3.96 -4.00
C ARG A 94 -13.00 -4.12 -5.46
N ARG A 95 -12.31 -3.12 -6.02
CA ARG A 95 -11.80 -3.15 -7.40
C ARG A 95 -10.73 -4.23 -7.58
N LEU A 96 -9.85 -4.41 -6.59
CA LEU A 96 -8.83 -5.46 -6.57
C LEU A 96 -9.43 -6.87 -6.43
N LEU A 97 -10.47 -7.04 -5.62
CA LEU A 97 -11.22 -8.30 -5.55
C LEU A 97 -11.83 -8.65 -6.92
N HIS A 98 -12.44 -7.67 -7.59
CA HIS A 98 -12.93 -7.85 -8.96
C HIS A 98 -11.79 -8.23 -9.92
N ALA A 99 -10.66 -7.52 -9.86
CA ALA A 99 -9.49 -7.80 -10.68
C ALA A 99 -8.99 -9.24 -10.51
N ASN A 100 -8.96 -9.72 -9.27
CA ASN A 100 -8.54 -11.08 -8.95
C ASN A 100 -9.51 -12.12 -9.55
N LEU A 101 -10.81 -11.93 -9.38
CA LEU A 101 -11.85 -12.84 -9.87
C LEU A 101 -11.97 -12.87 -11.40
N ARG A 102 -11.74 -11.74 -12.06
CA ARG A 102 -11.94 -11.58 -13.51
C ARG A 102 -10.67 -11.57 -14.35
N ASN A 103 -9.50 -11.64 -13.71
CA ASN A 103 -8.21 -11.39 -14.36
C ASN A 103 -8.21 -10.07 -15.15
N ASP A 104 -8.75 -9.02 -14.53
CA ASP A 104 -8.89 -7.70 -15.15
C ASP A 104 -7.65 -6.85 -14.82
N GLU A 105 -6.68 -6.81 -15.75
CA GLU A 105 -5.46 -6.01 -15.60
C GLU A 105 -5.76 -4.51 -15.46
N LYS A 106 -6.77 -4.01 -16.17
CA LYS A 106 -7.13 -2.58 -16.14
C LYS A 106 -7.60 -2.15 -14.76
N ALA A 107 -8.32 -3.03 -14.07
CA ALA A 107 -8.73 -2.82 -12.68
C ALA A 107 -7.53 -2.70 -11.72
N ILE A 108 -6.42 -3.42 -11.98
CA ILE A 108 -5.19 -3.26 -11.19
C ILE A 108 -4.51 -1.93 -11.54
N THR A 109 -4.41 -1.59 -12.82
CA THR A 109 -3.81 -0.33 -13.28
C THR A 109 -4.53 0.87 -12.67
N GLU A 110 -5.86 0.87 -12.68
CA GLU A 110 -6.67 1.93 -12.07
C GLU A 110 -6.34 2.13 -10.59
N VAL A 111 -6.22 1.04 -9.82
CA VAL A 111 -5.89 1.13 -8.40
C VAL A 111 -4.44 1.60 -8.20
N ILE A 112 -3.51 1.20 -9.07
CA ILE A 112 -2.14 1.73 -9.06
C ILE A 112 -2.14 3.24 -9.26
N ASP A 113 -2.89 3.76 -10.23
CA ASP A 113 -2.93 5.18 -10.54
C ASP A 113 -3.53 5.99 -9.39
N LEU A 114 -4.64 5.52 -8.83
CA LEU A 114 -5.27 6.16 -7.65
C LEU A 114 -4.32 6.16 -6.45
N LEU A 115 -3.71 5.01 -6.14
CA LEU A 115 -2.82 4.89 -4.99
C LEU A 115 -1.53 5.70 -5.17
N THR A 116 -1.01 5.79 -6.40
CA THR A 116 0.15 6.62 -6.74
C THR A 116 -0.16 8.10 -6.55
N THR A 117 -1.33 8.56 -6.99
CA THR A 117 -1.77 9.95 -6.80
C THR A 117 -1.80 10.35 -5.32
N ILE A 118 -2.33 9.47 -4.46
CA ILE A 118 -2.35 9.70 -3.01
C ILE A 118 -0.93 9.66 -2.43
N SER A 119 -0.11 8.67 -2.83
CA SER A 119 1.26 8.53 -2.37
C SER A 119 2.11 9.76 -2.71
N ASP A 120 1.97 10.31 -3.91
CA ASP A 120 2.67 11.51 -4.35
C ASP A 120 2.16 12.76 -3.64
N SER A 121 0.85 12.85 -3.39
CA SER A 121 0.28 13.93 -2.57
C SER A 121 0.83 13.89 -1.14
N TRP A 122 0.95 12.70 -0.54
CA TRP A 122 1.57 12.53 0.77
C TRP A 122 3.04 12.94 0.77
N ARG A 123 3.80 12.60 -0.29
CA ARG A 123 5.22 12.98 -0.41
C ARG A 123 5.44 14.49 -0.40
N GLN A 124 4.50 15.26 -0.94
CA GLN A 124 4.59 16.72 -0.98
C GLN A 124 4.48 17.37 0.40
N ILE A 125 3.86 16.70 1.38
CA ILE A 125 3.79 17.17 2.77
C ILE A 125 5.18 17.15 3.44
N GLY A 126 6.01 16.16 3.08
CA GLY A 126 7.37 16.01 3.56
C GLY A 126 7.48 15.54 5.03
N PRO A 127 8.69 15.16 5.48
CA PRO A 127 8.92 14.62 6.83
C PRO A 127 8.86 15.68 7.94
N HIS A 128 8.76 16.97 7.58
CA HIS A 128 8.73 18.09 8.54
C HIS A 128 7.32 18.50 8.98
N TYR A 129 6.28 17.80 8.53
CA TYR A 129 4.94 18.02 9.04
C TYR A 129 4.81 17.54 10.48
N ASN A 130 4.87 18.50 11.41
CA ASN A 130 4.55 18.29 12.82
C ASN A 130 3.06 18.61 13.03
N ALA A 131 2.22 17.58 13.12
CA ALA A 131 0.79 17.71 13.43
C ALA A 131 0.49 18.45 14.77
N SER A 132 1.51 18.72 15.58
CA SER A 132 1.44 19.43 16.86
C SER A 132 1.43 20.95 16.75
N GLN A 133 1.68 21.54 15.58
CA GLN A 133 1.78 23.02 15.43
C GLN A 133 0.46 23.72 15.05
N ASP A 134 -0.57 22.97 14.65
CA ASP A 134 -1.86 23.53 14.23
C ASP A 134 -2.92 23.55 15.35
N ILE A 135 -2.52 23.28 16.59
CA ILE A 135 -3.37 23.44 17.79
C ILE A 135 -2.98 24.73 18.51
N VAL A 136 -3.31 25.89 17.93
CA VAL A 136 -3.31 27.19 18.63
C VAL A 136 -4.56 27.97 18.24
#